data_AF-A0AAD6WUF3-F1
#
_entry.id   AF-A0AAD6WUF3-F1
#
_cell.length_a   1.000
_cell.length_b   1.000
_cell.length_c   1.000
_cell.angle_alpha   90.00
_cell.angle_beta   90.00
_cell.angle_gamma   90.00
#
_symmetry.space_group_name_H-M   'P 1'
#
loop_
_entity.id
_entity.type
_entity.pdbx_description
1 polymer ?
#
loop_
_entity_poly.entity_id
_entity_poly.type
_entity_poly.pdbx_seq_one_letter_code
_entity_poly.pdbx_strand_id
1 'polypeptide(L)'
;MRESNFAFPAQNKACVCITSQLYDRRALDTSSALPLFNSLTHLTYLTSTSPRIREIMTMDGGLERLVRILRDFCMSPPPPQSPAAFYGLLPPNYRPPRPPPQLNPPQGQFDKHAAYRFSLAFQCVVNIGVRGS
;
A
#
# COMPACT_ATOMS: atom_id res chain seq x y z
N MET A 1 14.49 11.07 -12.79
CA MET A 1 14.03 9.70 -12.47
C MET A 1 13.47 9.74 -11.06
N ARG A 2 12.19 9.41 -10.87
CA ARG A 2 11.41 9.66 -9.65
C ARG A 2 11.83 8.61 -8.60
N GLU A 3 12.45 9.02 -7.50
CA GLU A 3 12.77 8.11 -6.40
C GLU A 3 11.46 7.72 -5.70
N SER A 4 10.86 6.61 -6.10
CA SER A 4 9.60 6.10 -5.53
C SER A 4 9.72 5.72 -4.05
N ASN A 5 10.92 5.72 -3.47
CA ASN A 5 11.16 5.43 -2.07
C ASN A 5 11.92 6.60 -1.45
N PHE A 6 11.21 7.67 -1.07
CA PHE A 6 11.80 8.78 -0.35
C PHE A 6 12.33 8.28 1.00
N ALA A 7 13.64 8.21 1.15
CA ALA A 7 14.26 7.98 2.45
C ALA A 7 13.94 9.15 3.37
N PHE A 8 13.84 8.88 4.68
CA PHE A 8 13.65 9.92 5.68
C PHE A 8 14.80 9.90 6.70
N PRO A 9 15.98 10.46 6.35
CA PRO A 9 17.18 10.40 7.17
C PRO A 9 17.00 11.04 8.54
N ALA A 10 16.20 12.12 8.61
CA ALA A 10 15.91 12.83 9.86
C ALA A 10 15.23 11.94 10.92
N GLN A 11 14.51 10.89 10.52
CA GLN A 11 13.91 9.91 11.42
C GLN A 11 14.61 8.54 11.37
N ASN A 12 15.78 8.46 10.72
CA ASN A 12 16.51 7.21 10.47
C ASN A 12 15.63 6.11 9.85
N LYS A 13 14.75 6.49 8.91
CA LYS A 13 13.87 5.56 8.20
C LYS A 13 14.29 5.43 6.75
N ALA A 14 14.35 4.20 6.27
CA ALA A 14 14.63 3.88 4.87
C ALA A 14 13.52 4.35 3.90
N CYS A 15 12.33 4.65 4.42
CA CYS A 15 11.20 5.15 3.65
C CYS A 15 10.28 6.04 4.51
N VAL A 16 9.60 7.00 3.87
CA VAL A 16 8.49 7.73 4.47
C VAL A 16 7.28 6.81 4.60
N CYS A 17 6.75 6.68 5.82
CA CYS A 17 5.53 5.91 6.12
C CYS A 17 4.52 6.78 6.87
N ILE A 18 3.23 6.49 6.68
CA ILE A 18 2.16 7.08 7.50
C ILE A 18 2.22 6.45 8.90
N THR A 19 2.13 7.30 9.93
CA THR A 19 2.02 6.87 11.33
C THR A 19 0.85 7.58 11.99
N SER A 20 0.46 7.16 13.19
CA SER A 20 -0.63 7.81 13.95
C SER A 20 -0.43 9.31 14.21
N GLN A 21 0.80 9.82 14.08
CA GLN A 21 1.14 11.23 14.33
C GLN A 21 1.47 12.00 13.06
N LEU A 22 1.71 11.32 11.93
CA LEU A 22 2.16 11.93 10.69
C LEU A 22 1.46 11.30 9.50
N TYR A 23 0.70 12.14 8.79
CA TYR A 23 0.21 11.84 7.46
C TYR A 23 1.12 12.50 6.42
N ASP A 24 1.80 11.68 5.63
CA ASP A 24 2.52 12.12 4.43
C ASP A 24 2.04 11.29 3.25
N ARG A 25 1.40 11.96 2.29
CA ARG A 25 0.86 11.36 1.06
C ARG A 25 1.89 10.49 0.33
N ARG A 26 3.16 10.90 0.30
CA ARG A 26 4.22 10.23 -0.46
C ARG A 26 4.43 8.79 0.00
N ALA A 27 4.04 8.46 1.23
CA ALA A 27 4.05 7.10 1.75
C ALA A 27 3.13 6.15 0.96
N LEU A 28 2.07 6.66 0.33
CA LEU A 28 1.17 5.87 -0.52
C LEU A 28 1.74 5.66 -1.94
N ASP A 29 2.72 6.47 -2.35
CA ASP A 29 3.37 6.37 -3.66
C ASP A 29 4.57 5.41 -3.67
N THR A 30 4.87 4.76 -2.54
CA THR A 30 5.96 3.78 -2.46
C THR A 30 5.75 2.59 -3.38
N SER A 31 6.83 2.15 -4.03
CA SER A 31 6.85 0.95 -4.87
C SER A 31 7.11 -0.33 -4.07
N SER A 32 7.55 -0.19 -2.82
CA SER A 32 7.88 -1.32 -1.96
C SER A 32 6.65 -1.83 -1.20
N ALA A 33 6.48 -3.15 -1.15
CA ALA A 33 5.31 -3.78 -0.56
C ALA A 33 5.20 -3.56 0.96
N LEU A 34 6.33 -3.57 1.67
CA LEU A 34 6.38 -3.51 3.14
C LEU A 34 6.09 -2.10 3.70
N PRO A 35 6.70 -1.01 3.19
CA PRO A 35 6.35 0.36 3.59
C PRO A 35 4.89 0.73 3.30
N LEU A 36 4.38 0.28 2.15
CA LEU A 36 2.98 0.48 1.79
C LEU A 36 2.06 -0.23 2.77
N PHE A 37 2.38 -1.48 3.11
CA PHE A 37 1.63 -2.26 4.09
C PHE A 37 1.56 -1.55 5.44
N ASN A 38 2.71 -1.12 5.97
CA ASN A 38 2.79 -0.39 7.24
C ASN A 38 1.95 0.90 7.21
N SER A 39 2.07 1.68 6.14
CA SER A 39 1.31 2.93 5.95
C SER A 39 -0.20 2.68 5.90
N LEU A 40 -0.66 1.66 5.17
CA LEU A 40 -2.07 1.29 5.09
C LEU A 40 -2.64 0.81 6.44
N THR A 41 -1.83 0.11 7.24
CA THR A 41 -2.24 -0.31 8.59
C THR A 41 -2.52 0.89 9.49
N HIS A 42 -1.60 1.86 9.54
CA HIS A 42 -1.82 3.08 10.33
C HIS A 42 -2.93 3.96 9.75
N LEU A 43 -3.04 4.03 8.42
CA LEU A 43 -4.06 4.82 7.75
C LEU A 43 -5.47 4.29 8.00
N THR A 44 -5.65 2.97 8.13
CA THR A 44 -6.94 2.37 8.48
C THR A 44 -7.46 2.91 9.82
N TYR A 45 -6.57 3.03 10.82
CA TYR A 45 -6.92 3.63 12.09
C TYR A 45 -7.23 5.13 11.96
N LEU A 46 -6.37 5.88 11.26
CA LEU A 46 -6.53 7.33 11.10
C LEU A 46 -7.80 7.71 10.33
N THR A 47 -8.13 7.01 9.26
CA THR A 47 -9.37 7.24 8.48
C THR A 47 -10.62 6.90 9.29
N SER A 48 -10.51 5.93 10.19
CA SER A 48 -11.58 5.60 11.14
C SER A 48 -11.77 6.75 12.16
N THR A 49 -10.71 7.21 12.82
CA THR A 49 -10.83 8.08 13.99
C THR A 49 -10.80 9.58 13.69
N SER A 50 -10.17 10.02 12.60
CA SER A 50 -9.91 11.44 12.34
C SER A 50 -10.69 11.98 11.13
N PRO A 51 -11.69 12.86 11.31
CA PRO A 51 -12.38 13.53 10.20
C PRO A 51 -11.42 14.39 9.38
N ARG A 52 -10.47 15.06 10.03
CA ARG A 52 -9.45 15.89 9.37
C ARG A 52 -8.61 15.10 8.38
N ILE A 53 -8.22 13.87 8.73
CA ILE A 53 -7.48 13.01 7.79
C ILE A 53 -8.35 12.62 6.60
N ARG A 54 -9.64 12.32 6.82
CA ARG A 54 -10.57 12.02 5.70
C ARG A 54 -10.69 13.19 4.73
N GLU A 55 -10.82 14.42 5.24
CA GLU A 55 -10.86 15.64 4.41
C GLU A 55 -9.55 15.85 3.65
N ILE A 56 -8.40 15.70 4.30
CA ILE A 56 -7.10 15.81 3.62
C ILE A 56 -7.01 14.80 2.47
N MET A 57 -7.44 13.56 2.70
CA MET A 57 -7.39 12.49 1.70
C MET A 57 -8.28 12.72 0.48
N THR A 58 -9.37 13.48 0.61
CA THR A 58 -10.22 13.85 -0.53
C THR A 58 -9.68 15.06 -1.29
N MET A 59 -8.91 15.92 -0.64
CA MET A 59 -8.36 17.15 -1.24
C MET A 59 -7.00 16.94 -1.90
N ASP A 60 -6.15 16.10 -1.33
CA ASP A 60 -4.77 15.92 -1.79
C ASP A 60 -4.63 14.92 -2.95
N GLY A 61 -5.71 14.20 -3.26
CA GLY A 61 -5.80 13.14 -4.28
C GLY A 61 -5.54 11.73 -3.75
N GLY A 62 -5.59 11.54 -2.43
CA GLY A 62 -5.13 10.33 -1.73
C GLY A 62 -6.11 9.19 -1.92
N LEU A 63 -7.39 9.53 -2.02
CA LEU A 63 -8.46 8.63 -2.40
C LEU A 63 -8.21 7.98 -3.77
N GLU A 64 -7.80 8.74 -4.78
CA GLU A 64 -7.50 8.24 -6.11
C GLU A 64 -6.28 7.31 -6.10
N ARG A 65 -5.31 7.56 -5.21
CA ARG A 65 -4.19 6.65 -5.01
C ARG A 65 -4.66 5.33 -4.39
N LEU A 66 -5.53 5.36 -3.39
CA LEU A 66 -6.14 4.15 -2.82
C LEU A 66 -6.91 3.36 -3.88
N VAL A 67 -7.75 4.03 -4.68
CA VAL A 67 -8.50 3.38 -5.77
C VAL A 67 -7.58 2.78 -6.83
N ARG A 68 -6.45 3.43 -7.16
CA ARG A 68 -5.43 2.84 -8.05
C ARG A 68 -4.81 1.58 -7.46
N ILE A 69 -4.52 1.54 -6.15
CA ILE A 69 -4.01 0.34 -5.48
C ILE A 69 -5.02 -0.81 -5.57
N LEU A 70 -6.31 -0.54 -5.34
CA LEU A 70 -7.37 -1.53 -5.49
C LEU A 70 -7.47 -2.05 -6.93
N ARG A 71 -7.44 -1.13 -7.91
CA ARG A 71 -7.48 -1.48 -9.33
C ARG A 71 -6.28 -2.34 -9.73
N ASP A 72 -5.08 -1.99 -9.31
CA ASP A 72 -3.83 -2.70 -9.63
C ASP A 72 -3.90 -4.17 -9.18
N PHE A 73 -4.41 -4.42 -7.97
CA PHE A 73 -4.62 -5.77 -7.48
C PHE A 73 -5.67 -6.54 -8.28
N CYS A 74 -6.78 -5.90 -8.69
CA CYS A 74 -7.82 -6.55 -9.49
C CYS A 74 -7.38 -6.84 -10.93
N MET A 75 -6.59 -5.96 -11.55
CA MET A 75 -6.14 -6.11 -12.94
C MET A 75 -4.97 -7.07 -13.09
N SER A 76 -4.10 -7.15 -12.07
CA SER A 76 -2.94 -8.03 -12.07
C SER A 76 -2.66 -8.51 -10.64
N PRO A 77 -3.43 -9.49 -10.14
CA PRO A 77 -3.15 -10.07 -8.84
C PRO A 77 -1.72 -10.65 -8.83
N PRO A 78 -0.85 -10.22 -7.91
CA PRO A 78 0.50 -10.73 -7.87
C PRO A 78 0.49 -12.22 -7.52
N PRO A 79 1.36 -13.02 -8.15
CA PRO A 79 1.51 -14.43 -7.84
C PRO A 79 1.99 -14.57 -6.39
N PRO A 80 1.74 -15.72 -5.74
CA PRO A 80 2.16 -15.95 -4.37
C PRO A 80 3.68 -15.72 -4.23
N GLN A 81 4.07 -14.67 -3.51
CA GLN A 81 5.47 -14.39 -3.23
C GLN A 81 5.90 -15.14 -1.97
N SER A 82 7.17 -15.52 -1.92
CA SER A 82 7.74 -16.05 -0.68
C SER A 82 7.73 -14.95 0.39
N PRO A 83 7.41 -15.26 1.66
CA PRO A 83 7.42 -14.26 2.74
C PRO A 83 8.81 -13.63 2.91
N ALA A 84 9.88 -14.39 2.63
CA ALA A 84 11.23 -13.86 2.58
C ALA A 84 11.36 -12.69 1.58
N ALA A 85 10.65 -12.71 0.44
CA ALA A 85 10.71 -11.65 -0.55
C ALA A 85 10.03 -10.38 -0.04
N PHE A 86 8.90 -10.54 0.65
CA PHE A 86 8.17 -9.43 1.27
C PHE A 86 9.00 -8.72 2.34
N TYR A 87 9.72 -9.48 3.16
CA TYR A 87 10.58 -8.94 4.23
C TYR A 87 11.99 -8.57 3.76
N GLY A 88 12.31 -8.70 2.46
CA GLY A 88 13.64 -8.38 1.95
C GLY A 88 14.76 -9.29 2.47
N LEU A 89 14.42 -10.53 2.85
CA LEU A 89 15.36 -11.54 3.36
C LEU A 89 16.05 -12.33 2.24
N LEU A 90 15.65 -12.13 0.97
CA LEU A 90 16.34 -12.73 -0.17
C LEU A 90 17.58 -11.95 -0.57
N PRO A 91 18.55 -12.62 -1.22
CA PRO A 91 19.75 -11.96 -1.72
C PRO A 91 19.41 -10.79 -2.65
N PRO A 92 20.23 -9.73 -2.68
CA PRO A 92 19.99 -8.54 -3.52
C PRO A 92 19.93 -8.85 -5.03
N ASN A 93 20.46 -9.99 -5.47
CA ASN A 93 20.39 -10.45 -6.86
C ASN A 93 19.13 -11.27 -7.19
N TYR A 94 18.27 -11.55 -6.21
CA TYR A 94 17.05 -12.30 -6.46
C TYR A 94 16.06 -11.45 -7.25
N ARG A 95 15.75 -11.88 -8.47
CA ARG A 95 14.68 -11.30 -9.28
C ARG A 95 13.51 -12.27 -9.27
N PRO A 96 12.34 -11.90 -8.71
CA PRO A 96 11.18 -12.75 -8.82
C PRO A 96 10.87 -12.96 -10.31
N PRO A 97 10.56 -14.20 -10.75
CA PRO A 97 10.16 -14.45 -12.12
C PRO A 97 8.92 -13.60 -12.43
N ARG A 98 8.98 -12.81 -13.51
CA ARG A 98 7.85 -12.00 -13.95
C ARG A 98 6.79 -12.96 -14.49
N PRO A 99 5.65 -13.16 -13.80
CA PRO A 99 4.61 -14.05 -14.29
C PRO A 99 4.05 -13.48 -15.61
N PRO A 100 3.60 -14.34 -16.53
CA PRO A 100 2.85 -13.88 -17.69
C PRO A 100 1.60 -13.11 -17.21
N PRO A 101 1.22 -11.99 -17.86
CA PRO A 101 -0.01 -11.29 -17.55
C PRO A 101 -1.19 -12.25 -17.73
N GLN A 102 -1.84 -12.61 -16.63
CA GLN A 102 -2.99 -13.49 -16.63
C GLN A 102 -4.21 -12.73 -16.12
N LEU A 103 -5.28 -12.75 -16.92
CA LEU A 103 -6.54 -12.07 -16.62
C LEU A 103 -7.21 -12.58 -15.34
N ASN A 104 -6.91 -13.82 -14.96
CA ASN A 104 -7.27 -14.46 -13.70
C ASN A 104 -6.19 -15.51 -13.37
N PRO A 105 -5.58 -15.49 -12.17
CA PRO A 105 -4.66 -16.54 -11.78
C PRO A 105 -5.43 -17.86 -11.61
N PRO A 106 -4.78 -19.01 -11.86
CA PRO A 106 -5.40 -20.31 -11.66
C PRO A 106 -5.88 -20.45 -10.22
N GLN A 107 -7.20 -20.56 -10.07
CA GLN A 107 -7.97 -20.99 -8.89
C GLN A 107 -7.22 -20.86 -7.54
N GLY A 108 -7.25 -19.66 -6.94
CA GLY A 108 -7.07 -19.50 -5.50
C GLY A 108 -5.65 -19.27 -4.97
N GLN A 109 -4.62 -19.24 -5.82
CA GLN A 109 -3.26 -18.91 -5.37
C GLN A 109 -2.94 -17.43 -5.60
N PHE A 110 -3.32 -16.61 -4.63
CA PHE A 110 -3.00 -15.18 -4.58
C PHE A 110 -1.99 -14.90 -3.48
N ASP A 111 -1.14 -13.89 -3.67
CA ASP A 111 -0.26 -13.43 -2.61
C ASP A 111 -1.06 -12.92 -1.40
N LYS A 112 -0.94 -13.61 -0.26
CA LYS A 112 -1.69 -13.28 0.97
C LYS A 112 -1.39 -11.86 1.45
N HIS A 113 -0.15 -11.39 1.31
CA HIS A 113 0.25 -10.05 1.71
C HIS A 113 -0.33 -8.97 0.78
N ALA A 114 -0.47 -9.25 -0.52
CA ALA A 114 -1.14 -8.39 -1.48
C ALA A 114 -2.64 -8.32 -1.22
N ALA A 115 -3.29 -9.47 -0.99
CA ALA A 115 -4.70 -9.52 -0.61
C ALA A 115 -4.95 -8.72 0.68
N TYR A 116 -4.04 -8.81 1.65
CA TYR A 116 -4.21 -8.05 2.89
C TYR A 116 -4.04 -6.53 2.69
N ARG A 117 -3.07 -6.10 1.86
CA ARG A 117 -2.95 -4.70 1.45
C ARG A 117 -4.20 -4.20 0.73
N PHE A 118 -4.79 -5.01 -0.14
CA PHE A 118 -6.06 -4.70 -0.79
C PHE A 118 -7.16 -4.46 0.25
N SER A 119 -7.33 -5.37 1.21
CA SER A 119 -8.33 -5.23 2.27
C SER A 119 -8.13 -3.96 3.11
N LEU A 120 -6.89 -3.63 3.47
CA LEU A 120 -6.58 -2.40 4.23
C LEU A 120 -6.90 -1.14 3.41
N ALA A 121 -6.52 -1.12 2.12
CA ALA A 121 -6.83 -0.01 1.23
C ALA A 121 -8.34 0.16 1.04
N PHE A 122 -9.07 -0.95 0.88
CA PHE A 122 -10.52 -0.95 0.74
C PHE A 122 -11.19 -0.41 2.00
N GLN A 123 -10.74 -0.86 3.18
CA GLN A 123 -11.23 -0.35 4.45
C GLN A 123 -11.01 1.16 4.60
N CYS A 124 -9.84 1.68 4.18
CA CYS A 124 -9.58 3.12 4.19
C CYS A 124 -10.57 3.89 3.31
N VAL A 125 -10.85 3.39 2.09
CA VAL A 125 -11.83 4.00 1.17
C VAL A 125 -13.23 4.00 1.78
N VAL A 126 -13.65 2.86 2.35
CA VAL A 126 -14.96 2.75 3.01
C VAL A 126 -15.05 3.73 4.18
N ASN A 127 -14.03 3.78 5.04
CA ASN A 127 -13.99 4.72 6.17
C ASN A 127 -14.12 6.17 5.71
N ILE A 128 -13.51 6.55 4.58
CA ILE A 128 -13.65 7.89 4.01
C ILE A 128 -15.10 8.15 3.55
N GLY A 129 -15.70 7.18 2.84
CA GLY A 129 -17.03 7.35 2.25
C GLY A 129 -18.19 7.27 3.24
N VAL A 130 -18.12 6.41 4.26
CA VAL A 130 -19.27 6.14 5.15
C VAL A 130 -19.30 7.02 6.40
N ARG A 131 -18.15 7.56 6.84
CA ARG A 131 -18.09 8.33 8.09
C ARG A 131 -18.30 9.82 7.95
N GLY A 132 -18.46 10.34 6.73
CA GLY A 132 -18.74 11.77 6.49
C GLY A 132 -17.66 12.71 7.04
N SER A 133 -17.74 13.98 6.61
CA SER A 133 -17.02 15.10 7.21
C SER A 133 -17.73 15.54 8.48
#